data_AF-A0A6G0M4R4-F1
#
_entry.id   AF-A0A6G0M4R4-F1
#
_cell.length_a   1.000
_cell.length_b   1.000
_cell.length_c   1.000
_cell.angle_alpha   90.00
_cell.angle_beta   90.00
_cell.angle_gamma   90.00
#
_symmetry.space_group_name_H-M   'P 1'
#
loop_
_entity.id
_entity.type
_entity.pdbx_description
1 polymer ?
#
loop_
_entity_poly.entity_id
_entity_poly.type
_entity_poly.pdbx_seq_one_letter_code
_entity_poly.pdbx_strand_id
1 'polypeptide(L)'
;MLDKRTQVCYTFDPLQLKANLATVKSSVQNVIEPQVGMQNKVTYKEIDWCKQRDNRSCGVWCLVVLELLLSESPWADSLYKVQPYLRMRYLYKAIAVQETEVAHDED
;
A
#
# COMPACT_ATOMS: atom_id res chain seq x y z
N MET A 1 2.62 -1.20 -4.57
CA MET A 1 2.63 -2.67 -4.51
C MET A 1 3.12 -3.22 -5.85
N LEU A 2 4.22 -3.97 -5.87
CA LEU A 2 4.67 -4.69 -7.07
C LEU A 2 4.17 -6.13 -7.00
N ASP A 3 3.31 -6.52 -7.94
CA ASP A 3 2.93 -7.91 -8.14
C ASP A 3 3.85 -8.56 -9.16
N LYS A 4 4.70 -9.49 -8.70
CA LYS A 4 5.66 -10.21 -9.54
C LYS A 4 4.99 -11.14 -10.56
N ARG A 5 3.78 -11.63 -10.27
CA ARG A 5 3.06 -12.57 -11.15
C ARG A 5 2.54 -11.86 -12.38
N THR A 6 1.91 -10.71 -12.19
CA THR A 6 1.33 -9.90 -13.27
C THR A 6 2.29 -8.85 -13.81
N GLN A 7 3.43 -8.64 -13.16
CA GLN A 7 4.41 -7.60 -13.49
C GLN A 7 3.82 -6.18 -13.45
N VAL A 8 2.81 -5.96 -12.60
CA VAL A 8 2.19 -4.66 -12.39
C VAL A 8 2.68 -4.05 -11.09
N CYS A 9 3.17 -2.81 -11.15
CA CYS A 9 3.43 -1.98 -9.99
C CYS A 9 2.34 -0.93 -9.83
N TYR A 10 1.56 -1.08 -8.76
CA TYR A 10 0.61 -0.06 -8.32
C TYR A 10 1.33 0.99 -7.49
N THR A 11 1.35 2.24 -7.94
CA THR A 11 1.91 3.39 -7.22
C THR A 11 0.79 4.22 -6.61
N PHE A 12 1.03 4.75 -5.41
CA PHE A 12 0.02 5.48 -4.67
C PHE A 12 0.68 6.56 -3.82
N ASP A 13 0.11 7.75 -3.85
CA ASP A 13 0.37 8.83 -2.91
C ASP A 13 -0.98 9.30 -2.34
N PRO A 14 -1.21 9.24 -1.02
CA PRO A 14 -2.44 9.72 -0.41
C PRO A 14 -2.78 11.18 -0.75
N LEU A 15 -1.77 12.02 -1.00
CA LEU A 15 -1.98 13.42 -1.40
C LEU A 15 -2.14 13.61 -2.92
N GLN A 16 -1.96 12.54 -3.72
CA GLN A 16 -2.04 12.55 -5.17
C GLN A 16 -1.04 13.50 -5.83
N LEU A 17 0.13 13.71 -5.22
CA LEU A 17 1.18 14.59 -5.75
C LEU A 17 1.96 13.84 -6.83
N LYS A 18 1.87 14.33 -8.07
CA LYS A 18 2.57 13.74 -9.23
C LYS A 18 4.09 13.67 -9.04
N ALA A 19 4.69 14.64 -8.35
CA ALA A 19 6.12 14.63 -8.04
C ALA A 19 6.50 13.42 -7.16
N ASN A 20 5.71 13.11 -6.13
CA ASN A 20 5.93 11.96 -5.26
C ASN A 20 5.78 10.64 -6.03
N LEU A 21 4.75 10.55 -6.87
CA LEU A 21 4.52 9.37 -7.73
C LEU A 21 5.69 9.15 -8.70
N ALA A 22 6.22 10.21 -9.31
CA ALA A 22 7.39 10.12 -10.18
C ALA A 22 8.64 9.64 -9.41
N THR A 23 8.86 10.15 -8.19
CA THR A 23 9.95 9.69 -7.31
C THR A 23 9.79 8.21 -6.96
N VAL A 24 8.62 7.78 -6.51
CA VAL A 24 8.35 6.37 -6.18
C VAL A 24 8.56 5.47 -7.40
N LYS A 25 8.04 5.86 -8.57
CA LYS A 25 8.25 5.13 -9.82
C LYS A 25 9.74 4.98 -10.12
N SER A 26 10.50 6.08 -10.10
CA SER A 26 11.95 6.07 -10.34
C SER A 26 12.69 5.17 -9.34
N SER A 27 12.34 5.20 -8.06
CA SER A 27 12.92 4.32 -7.04
C SER A 27 12.64 2.85 -7.33
N VAL A 28 11.41 2.50 -7.69
CA VAL A 28 11.08 1.10 -8.06
C VAL A 28 11.86 0.67 -9.30
N GLN A 29 11.89 1.51 -10.34
CA GLN A 29 12.57 1.20 -11.61
C GLN A 29 14.07 0.97 -11.43
N ASN A 30 14.72 1.80 -10.62
CA ASN A 30 16.18 1.79 -10.52
C ASN A 30 16.71 0.87 -9.41
N VAL A 31 15.92 0.62 -8.36
CA VAL A 31 16.38 -0.15 -7.19
C VAL A 31 15.71 -1.52 -7.12
N ILE A 32 14.39 -1.57 -7.29
CA ILE A 32 13.62 -2.81 -7.04
C ILE A 32 13.63 -3.71 -8.27
N GLU A 33 13.33 -3.18 -9.46
CA GLU A 33 13.29 -3.99 -10.69
C GLU A 33 14.55 -4.83 -10.93
N PRO A 34 15.79 -4.30 -10.79
CA PRO A 34 17.00 -5.11 -10.93
C PRO A 34 17.07 -6.26 -9.93
N GLN A 35 16.73 -5.99 -8.65
CA GLN A 35 16.83 -6.96 -7.56
C GLN A 35 15.86 -8.14 -7.73
N VAL A 36 14.72 -7.91 -8.37
CA VAL A 36 13.73 -8.97 -8.62
C VAL A 36 13.80 -9.56 -10.02
N GLY A 37 14.78 -9.19 -10.85
CA GLY A 37 14.96 -9.70 -12.21
C GLY A 37 13.91 -9.21 -13.22
N MET A 38 13.31 -8.04 -12.96
CA MET A 38 12.19 -7.47 -13.72
C MET A 38 12.54 -6.17 -14.45
N GLN A 39 13.83 -5.90 -14.67
CA GLN A 39 14.30 -4.69 -15.35
C GLN A 39 13.56 -4.44 -16.67
N ASN A 40 12.91 -3.28 -16.77
CA ASN A 40 12.13 -2.82 -17.92
C ASN A 40 10.92 -3.71 -18.27
N LYS A 41 10.47 -4.57 -17.35
CA LYS A 41 9.32 -5.48 -17.56
C LYS A 41 8.08 -5.05 -16.77
N VAL A 42 8.19 -4.05 -15.90
CA VAL A 42 7.09 -3.65 -15.01
C VAL A 42 6.18 -2.63 -15.69
N THR A 43 4.88 -2.91 -15.66
CA THR A 43 3.83 -1.94 -16.01
C THR A 43 3.43 -1.15 -14.77
N TYR A 44 3.42 0.18 -14.87
CA TYR A 44 3.06 1.05 -13.76
C TYR A 44 1.59 1.49 -13.85
N LYS A 45 0.86 1.35 -12.75
CA LYS A 45 -0.52 1.84 -12.60
C LYS A 45 -0.61 2.78 -11.41
N GLU A 46 -1.04 4.02 -11.64
CA GLU A 46 -1.28 4.96 -10.56
C GLU A 46 -2.65 4.72 -9.94
N ILE A 47 -2.72 4.75 -8.61
CA ILE A 47 -3.98 4.71 -7.86
C ILE A 47 -4.46 6.14 -7.63
N ASP A 48 -5.56 6.52 -8.28
CA ASP A 48 -6.15 7.86 -8.24
C ASP A 48 -7.52 7.93 -7.54
N TRP A 49 -8.13 6.78 -7.26
CA TRP A 49 -9.45 6.67 -6.63
C TRP A 49 -9.46 6.91 -5.11
N CYS A 50 -8.30 7.09 -4.47
CA CYS A 50 -8.18 7.42 -3.04
C CYS A 50 -7.41 8.73 -2.87
N LYS A 51 -8.00 9.74 -2.23
CA LYS A 51 -7.32 11.01 -1.90
C LYS A 51 -7.59 11.40 -0.46
N GLN A 52 -6.52 11.51 0.32
CA GLN A 52 -6.58 11.97 1.70
C GLN A 52 -7.17 13.38 1.79
N ARG A 53 -8.04 13.59 2.78
CA ARG A 53 -8.77 14.84 3.02
C ARG A 53 -8.33 15.58 4.28
N ASP A 54 -7.36 15.03 5.01
CA ASP A 54 -6.77 15.59 6.22
C ASP A 54 -5.23 15.65 6.12
N ASN A 55 -4.53 15.97 7.20
CA ASN A 55 -3.05 16.00 7.25
C ASN A 55 -2.43 14.87 8.09
N ARG A 56 -3.19 13.84 8.49
CA ARG A 56 -2.75 12.84 9.48
C ARG A 56 -3.07 11.39 9.11
N SER A 57 -3.59 11.13 7.91
CA SER A 57 -4.13 9.81 7.56
C SER A 57 -3.39 9.09 6.44
N CYS A 58 -2.20 9.54 6.08
CA CYS A 58 -1.45 8.96 4.95
C CYS A 58 -1.16 7.48 5.18
N GLY A 59 -0.72 7.14 6.39
CA GLY A 59 -0.46 5.75 6.78
C GLY A 59 -1.70 4.85 6.70
N VAL A 60 -2.85 5.30 7.24
CA VAL A 60 -4.07 4.48 7.18
C VAL A 60 -4.56 4.30 5.75
N TRP A 61 -4.47 5.33 4.90
CA TRP A 61 -4.86 5.19 3.49
C TRP A 61 -3.92 4.28 2.71
N CYS A 62 -2.61 4.29 2.99
CA CYS A 62 -1.68 3.32 2.41
C CYS A 62 -2.06 1.87 2.76
N LEU A 63 -2.44 1.61 4.02
CA LEU A 63 -2.88 0.28 4.47
C LEU A 63 -4.20 -0.15 3.82
N VAL A 64 -5.17 0.77 3.71
CA VAL A 64 -6.45 0.50 3.05
C VAL A 64 -6.25 0.17 1.57
N VAL A 65 -5.46 0.97 0.84
CA VAL A 65 -5.18 0.71 -0.58
C VAL A 65 -4.48 -0.64 -0.75
N LEU A 66 -3.52 -0.97 0.13
CA LEU A 66 -2.87 -2.29 0.10
C LEU A 66 -3.86 -3.43 0.35
N GLU A 67 -4.73 -3.33 1.36
CA GLU A 67 -5.74 -4.35 1.66
C GLU A 67 -6.74 -4.53 0.51
N LEU A 68 -7.19 -3.44 -0.11
CA LEU A 68 -8.10 -3.49 -1.27
C LEU A 68 -7.44 -4.14 -2.49
N LEU A 69 -6.17 -3.84 -2.76
CA LEU A 69 -5.42 -4.48 -3.85
C LEU A 69 -5.25 -5.98 -3.62
N LEU A 70 -4.92 -6.39 -2.39
CA LEU A 70 -4.73 -7.80 -2.04
C LEU A 70 -6.04 -8.61 -2.03
N SER A 71 -7.16 -7.96 -1.70
CA SER A 71 -8.49 -8.58 -1.65
C SER A 71 -9.30 -8.37 -2.93
N GLU A 72 -8.70 -7.77 -3.96
CA GLU A 72 -9.36 -7.41 -5.23
C GLU A 72 -10.68 -6.66 -5.03
N SER A 73 -10.76 -5.85 -3.98
CA SER A 73 -11.98 -5.16 -3.57
C SER A 73 -12.01 -3.72 -4.10
N PRO A 74 -13.19 -3.21 -4.50
CA PRO A 74 -13.31 -1.86 -5.01
C PRO A 74 -13.19 -0.83 -3.87
N TRP A 75 -12.78 0.38 -4.24
CA TRP A 75 -12.87 1.53 -3.35
C TRP A 75 -14.33 1.91 -3.06
N ALA A 76 -14.59 2.33 -1.83
CA ALA A 76 -15.87 2.90 -1.43
C ALA A 76 -15.65 4.20 -0.64
N ASP A 77 -16.29 5.29 -1.06
CA ASP A 77 -16.19 6.59 -0.38
C ASP A 77 -16.72 6.56 1.06
N SER A 78 -17.53 5.57 1.42
CA SER A 78 -17.94 5.32 2.82
C SER A 78 -16.75 5.04 3.74
N LEU A 79 -15.60 4.61 3.21
CA LEU A 79 -14.38 4.36 3.98
C LEU A 79 -13.89 5.62 4.71
N TYR A 80 -14.10 6.82 4.16
CA TYR A 80 -13.80 8.08 4.85
C TYR A 80 -14.58 8.22 6.16
N LYS A 81 -15.82 7.72 6.22
CA LYS A 81 -16.67 7.81 7.42
C LYS A 81 -16.20 6.91 8.55
N VAL A 82 -15.47 5.84 8.23
CA VAL A 82 -14.99 4.83 9.20
C VAL A 82 -13.48 4.93 9.43
N GLN A 83 -12.84 6.04 9.06
CA GLN A 83 -11.40 6.25 9.25
C GLN A 83 -10.90 5.97 10.69
N PRO A 84 -11.57 6.43 11.77
CA PRO A 84 -11.14 6.10 13.13
C PRO A 84 -11.19 4.60 13.43
N TYR A 85 -12.22 3.92 12.95
CA TYR A 85 -12.35 2.47 13.08
C TYR A 85 -11.24 1.73 12.32
N LEU A 86 -10.92 2.17 11.10
CA LEU A 86 -9.83 1.59 10.31
C LEU A 86 -8.48 1.69 11.04
N ARG A 87 -8.18 2.82 11.68
CA ARG A 87 -6.97 2.96 12.50
C ARG A 87 -6.90 1.93 13.62
N MET A 88 -7.99 1.78 14.39
CA MET A 88 -8.06 0.77 15.45
C MET A 88 -7.93 -0.65 14.88
N ARG A 89 -8.63 -0.95 13.78
CA ARG A 89 -8.57 -2.26 13.12
C ARG A 89 -7.13 -2.62 12.71
N TYR A 90 -6.39 -1.68 12.13
CA TYR A 90 -5.00 -1.93 11.75
C TYR A 90 -4.06 -2.05 12.94
N LEU A 91 -4.29 -1.28 14.02
CA LEU A 91 -3.55 -1.44 15.26
C LEU A 91 -3.75 -2.85 15.85
N TYR A 92 -4.99 -3.33 15.94
CA TYR A 92 -5.27 -4.69 16.41
C TYR A 92 -4.65 -5.78 15.52
N LYS A 93 -4.69 -5.61 14.19
CA LYS A 93 -4.00 -6.52 13.27
C LYS A 93 -2.49 -6.55 13.54
N ALA A 94 -1.87 -5.40 13.77
CA ALA A 94 -0.43 -5.31 14.06
C ALA A 94 -0.07 -5.97 15.40
N ILE A 95 -0.87 -5.75 16.45
CA ILE A 95 -0.69 -6.41 17.75
C ILE A 95 -0.75 -7.94 17.59
N ALA A 96 -1.77 -8.43 16.89
CA ALA A 96 -1.93 -9.87 16.66
C ALA A 96 -0.73 -10.49 15.91
N VAL A 97 -0.20 -9.80 14.89
CA VAL A 97 1.01 -10.25 14.18
C VAL A 97 2.21 -10.33 15.12
N GLN A 98 2.40 -9.31 15.96
CA GLN A 98 3.52 -9.27 16.90
C GLN A 98 3.43 -10.40 17.94
N GLU A 99 2.23 -10.69 18.45
CA GLU A 99 2.00 -11.80 19.39
C GLU A 99 2.26 -13.17 18.75
N THR A 100 1.91 -13.35 17.47
CA THR A 100 2.19 -14.59 16.75
C THR A 100 3.68 -14.80 16.45
N GLU A 101 4.45 -13.72 16.22
CA GLU A 101 5.89 -13.82 15.98
C GLU A 101 6.63 -14.27 17.27
N VAL A 102 6.26 -13.73 18.43
CA VAL A 102 6.84 -14.13 19.72
C VAL A 102 6.60 -15.61 20.04
N ALA A 103 5.42 -16.14 19.70
CA ALA A 103 5.11 -17.55 19.92
C ALA A 103 5.92 -18.50 19.02
N HIS A 104 6.45 -18.04 17.88
CA HIS A 104 7.25 -18.86 16.97
C HIS A 104 8.77 -18.79 17.26
N ASP A 105 9.23 -17.82 18.04
CA ASP A 105 10.63 -17.69 18.46
C ASP A 105 10.95 -18.46 19.77
N GLU A 106 9.93 -19.00 20.44
CA GLU A 106 10.05 -19.77 21.69
C GLU A 106 10.03 -21.31 21.51
N ASP A 107 9.90 -21.81 20.26
CA ASP A 107 9.89 -23.25 19.90
C ASP A 107 11.21 -23.74 19.24
#